data_AF-A0AAN0K8E5-F1
#
_entry.id   AF-A0AAN0K8E5-F1
#
_cell.length_a   1.000
_cell.length_b   1.000
_cell.length_c   1.000
_cell.angle_alpha   90.00
_cell.angle_beta   90.00
_cell.angle_gamma   90.00
#
_symmetry.space_group_name_H-M   'P 1'
#
loop_
_entity.id
_entity.type
_entity.pdbx_description
1 polymer ?
#
loop_
_entity_poly.entity_id
_entity_poly.type
_entity_poly.pdbx_seq_one_letter_code
_entity_poly.pdbx_strand_id
1 'polypeptide(L)'
;MTIDSLSYTKENWFYDHFFSMEVIREAPLVSQNYYITYSAHDGNKPETNIIFFMGTVDQLKLESYLIAKGFIPENIDANTIRWRSLSYSEYDVYLSVYPDKKEIIMAAVALD
;
A
#
# COMPACT_ATOMS: atom_id res chain seq x y z
N MET A 1 18.91 1.99 -17.17
CA MET A 1 18.12 2.99 -16.42
C MET A 1 17.76 2.32 -15.12
N THR A 2 18.48 2.61 -14.03
CA THR A 2 18.05 2.23 -12.69
C THR A 2 16.97 3.22 -12.30
N ILE A 3 15.80 2.71 -11.93
CA ILE A 3 14.68 3.52 -11.48
C ILE A 3 14.67 3.39 -9.96
N ASP A 4 15.09 4.46 -9.28
CA ASP A 4 15.20 4.45 -7.82
C ASP A 4 13.85 4.72 -7.14
N SER A 5 13.00 5.53 -7.78
CA SER A 5 11.60 5.74 -7.38
C SER A 5 10.72 6.24 -8.54
N LEU A 6 9.41 6.00 -8.44
CA LEU A 6 8.39 6.44 -9.42
C LEU A 6 7.12 6.88 -8.70
N SER A 7 6.34 7.74 -9.36
CA SER A 7 4.94 7.98 -8.99
C SER A 7 4.02 7.87 -10.22
N TYR A 8 2.88 7.20 -10.03
CA TYR A 8 1.94 6.88 -11.11
C TYR A 8 0.53 6.62 -10.56
N THR A 9 -0.47 6.43 -11.42
CA THR A 9 -1.80 5.93 -11.05
C THR A 9 -2.06 4.58 -11.69
N LYS A 10 -3.15 3.88 -11.33
CA LYS A 10 -3.52 2.61 -11.98
C LYS A 10 -3.88 2.77 -13.46
N GLU A 11 -4.13 4.00 -13.92
CA GLU A 11 -4.34 4.30 -15.34
C GLU A 11 -3.03 4.16 -16.14
N ASN A 12 -1.87 4.33 -15.49
CA ASN A 12 -0.57 4.03 -16.07
C ASN A 12 -0.31 2.51 -16.02
N TRP A 13 -1.08 1.74 -16.80
CA TRP A 13 -1.10 0.27 -16.76
C TRP A 13 0.30 -0.38 -16.81
N PHE A 14 1.24 0.19 -17.56
CA PHE A 14 2.60 -0.34 -17.66
C PHE A 14 3.32 -0.23 -16.31
N TYR A 15 3.24 0.93 -15.65
CA TYR A 15 3.89 1.12 -14.36
C TYR A 15 3.21 0.29 -13.27
N ASP A 16 1.87 0.27 -13.28
CA ASP A 16 1.11 -0.54 -12.32
C ASP A 16 1.36 -2.05 -12.50
N HIS A 17 1.55 -2.54 -13.73
CA HIS A 17 1.83 -3.95 -13.96
C HIS A 17 3.23 -4.37 -13.49
N PHE A 18 4.24 -3.55 -13.76
CA PHE A 18 5.66 -3.91 -13.53
C PHE A 18 6.23 -3.45 -12.19
N PHE A 19 5.68 -2.40 -11.57
CA PHE A 19 6.24 -1.78 -10.36
C PHE A 19 5.27 -1.77 -9.18
N SER A 20 4.06 -2.32 -9.30
CA SER A 20 3.15 -2.53 -8.15
C SER A 20 3.25 -3.97 -7.65
N MET A 21 3.53 -4.12 -6.35
CA MET A 21 3.28 -5.35 -5.60
C MET A 21 1.82 -5.75 -5.75
N GLU A 22 1.55 -7.06 -5.82
CA GLU A 22 0.21 -7.60 -6.10
C GLU A 22 -0.86 -7.00 -5.18
N VAL A 23 -0.57 -6.89 -3.88
CA VAL A 23 -1.54 -6.36 -2.90
C VAL A 23 -1.94 -4.91 -3.18
N ILE A 24 -1.04 -4.09 -3.72
CA ILE A 24 -1.31 -2.68 -4.08
C ILE A 24 -2.02 -2.62 -5.43
N ARG A 25 -1.54 -3.42 -6.40
CA ARG A 25 -2.13 -3.52 -7.74
C ARG A 25 -3.59 -3.93 -7.69
N GLU A 26 -3.96 -4.88 -6.84
CA GLU A 26 -5.33 -5.39 -6.71
C GLU A 26 -6.19 -4.64 -5.69
N ALA A 27 -5.61 -3.71 -4.92
CA ALA A 27 -6.36 -2.96 -3.92
C ALA A 27 -7.53 -2.15 -4.52
N PRO A 28 -8.71 -2.15 -3.87
CA PRO A 28 -9.83 -1.34 -4.32
C PRO A 28 -9.52 0.16 -4.19
N LEU A 29 -9.94 0.96 -5.16
CA LEU A 29 -9.83 2.41 -5.07
C LEU A 29 -10.92 2.96 -4.14
N VAL A 30 -10.50 3.58 -3.03
CA VAL A 30 -11.40 4.22 -2.04
C VAL A 30 -11.52 5.74 -2.22
N SER A 31 -10.72 6.31 -3.12
CA SER A 31 -10.83 7.70 -3.58
C SER A 31 -10.52 7.79 -5.08
N GLN A 32 -11.11 8.76 -5.75
CA GLN A 32 -10.74 9.14 -7.12
C GLN A 32 -9.45 9.97 -7.16
N ASN A 33 -9.10 10.61 -6.04
CA ASN A 33 -7.86 11.37 -5.89
C ASN A 33 -6.84 10.48 -5.20
N TYR A 34 -5.99 9.82 -5.97
CA TYR A 34 -4.97 8.91 -5.47
C TYR A 34 -3.73 8.91 -6.36
N TYR A 35 -2.62 8.47 -5.79
CA TYR A 35 -1.40 8.13 -6.54
C TYR A 35 -0.66 7.01 -5.84
N ILE A 36 0.16 6.30 -6.61
CA ILE A 36 1.03 5.23 -6.15
C ILE A 36 2.46 5.73 -6.23
N THR A 37 3.28 5.36 -5.25
CA THR A 37 4.74 5.50 -5.31
C THR A 37 5.40 4.14 -5.21
N TYR A 38 6.42 3.93 -6.02
CA TYR A 38 7.33 2.80 -5.93
C TYR A 38 8.71 3.30 -5.51
N SER A 39 9.36 2.59 -4.59
CA SER A 39 10.79 2.77 -4.32
C SER A 39 11.47 1.41 -4.33
N ALA A 40 12.54 1.28 -5.12
CA ALA A 40 13.30 0.04 -5.22
C ALA A 40 14.08 -0.26 -3.93
N HIS A 41 14.42 -1.53 -3.73
CA HIS A 41 15.34 -1.93 -2.68
C HIS A 41 16.71 -1.27 -2.91
N ASP A 42 17.23 -0.57 -1.88
CA ASP A 42 18.49 0.18 -1.93
C ASP A 42 19.28 -0.07 -0.63
N GLY A 43 20.17 -1.07 -0.67
CA GLY A 43 21.02 -1.46 0.45
C GLY A 43 20.23 -1.98 1.65
N ASN A 44 20.05 -1.15 2.67
CA ASN A 44 19.25 -1.47 3.87
C ASN A 44 17.80 -0.97 3.78
N LYS A 45 17.39 -0.38 2.64
CA LYS A 45 16.02 0.10 2.45
C LYS A 45 15.23 -0.98 1.71
N PRO A 46 14.14 -1.50 2.29
CA PRO A 46 13.31 -2.48 1.61
C PRO A 46 12.59 -1.85 0.41
N GLU A 47 12.23 -2.68 -0.56
CA GLU A 47 11.31 -2.28 -1.63
C GLU A 47 9.97 -1.87 -1.04
N THR A 48 9.38 -0.79 -1.56
CA THR A 48 8.09 -0.29 -1.09
C THR A 48 7.16 0.10 -2.22
N ASN A 49 5.90 -0.27 -2.10
CA ASN A 49 4.80 0.36 -2.82
C ASN A 49 3.81 0.99 -1.88
N ILE A 50 3.48 2.24 -2.15
CA ILE A 50 2.56 3.00 -1.31
C ILE A 50 1.47 3.57 -2.20
N ILE A 51 0.21 3.35 -1.85
CA ILE A 51 -0.93 4.05 -2.43
C ILE A 51 -1.45 5.08 -1.44
N PHE A 52 -1.54 6.32 -1.90
CA PHE A 52 -2.07 7.46 -1.16
C PHE A 52 -3.47 7.76 -1.66
N PHE A 53 -4.45 7.75 -0.79
CA PHE A 53 -5.83 8.16 -1.08
C PHE A 53 -6.13 9.47 -0.37
N MET A 54 -6.40 10.53 -1.14
CA MET A 54 -6.69 11.86 -0.61
C MET A 54 -8.19 12.14 -0.65
N GLY A 55 -8.68 12.94 0.31
CA GLY A 55 -10.08 13.34 0.41
C GLY A 55 -10.99 12.28 1.04
N THR A 56 -10.45 11.23 1.65
CA THR A 56 -11.22 10.14 2.28
C THR A 56 -10.60 9.68 3.59
N VAL A 57 -11.43 9.13 4.46
CA VAL A 57 -11.05 8.45 5.72
C VAL A 57 -11.77 7.11 5.88
N ASP A 58 -12.60 6.72 4.89
CA ASP A 58 -13.31 5.45 4.90
C ASP A 58 -12.39 4.31 4.44
N GLN A 59 -11.81 3.62 5.41
CA GLN A 59 -10.88 2.51 5.19
C GLN A 59 -11.56 1.13 5.09
N LEU A 60 -12.87 1.03 5.34
CA LEU A 60 -13.56 -0.27 5.52
C LEU A 60 -13.40 -1.20 4.33
N LYS A 61 -13.38 -0.65 3.11
CA LYS A 61 -13.16 -1.43 1.88
C LYS A 61 -11.76 -2.01 1.79
N LEU A 62 -10.74 -1.27 2.24
CA LEU A 62 -9.35 -1.74 2.26
C LEU A 62 -9.16 -2.82 3.33
N GLU A 63 -9.72 -2.62 4.52
CA GLU A 63 -9.69 -3.63 5.59
C GLU A 63 -10.37 -4.92 5.13
N SER A 64 -11.58 -4.82 4.55
CA SER A 64 -12.32 -5.98 4.03
C SER A 64 -11.53 -6.72 2.94
N TYR A 65 -10.84 -5.97 2.08
CA TYR A 65 -9.96 -6.52 1.06
C TYR A 65 -8.77 -7.28 1.66
N LEU A 66 -8.09 -6.71 2.65
CA LEU A 66 -6.95 -7.35 3.32
C LEU A 66 -7.38 -8.62 4.07
N ILE A 67 -8.52 -8.60 4.76
CA ILE A 67 -9.11 -9.78 5.40
C ILE A 67 -9.42 -10.85 4.36
N ALA A 68 -10.04 -10.49 3.23
CA ALA A 68 -10.37 -11.44 2.16
C ALA A 68 -9.12 -12.07 1.51
N LYS A 69 -8.00 -11.33 1.46
CA LYS A 69 -6.68 -11.82 1.04
C LYS A 69 -5.97 -12.67 2.11
N GLY A 70 -6.52 -12.79 3.31
CA GLY A 70 -5.94 -13.60 4.40
C GLY A 70 -4.86 -12.86 5.21
N PHE A 71 -4.89 -11.53 5.24
CA PHE A 71 -4.09 -10.74 6.17
C PHE A 71 -4.78 -10.64 7.53
N ILE A 72 -3.96 -10.60 8.58
CA ILE A 72 -4.37 -10.50 9.97
C ILE A 72 -3.90 -9.13 10.49
N PRO A 73 -4.79 -8.31 11.08
CA PRO A 73 -4.44 -7.01 11.61
C PRO A 73 -3.70 -7.12 12.95
N GLU A 74 -2.75 -6.22 13.15
CA GLU A 74 -1.97 -6.00 14.35
C GLU A 74 -1.89 -4.48 14.59
N ASN A 75 -2.47 -4.02 15.69
CA ASN A 75 -2.41 -2.60 16.06
C ASN A 75 -1.00 -2.28 16.56
N ILE A 76 -0.29 -1.40 15.83
CA ILE A 76 1.07 -0.98 16.16
C ILE A 76 1.15 0.49 16.58
N ASP A 77 0.15 1.30 16.21
CA ASP A 77 0.04 2.72 16.54
C ASP A 77 -1.45 3.16 16.52
N ALA A 78 -1.76 4.33 17.07
CA ALA A 78 -3.12 4.88 17.14
C ALA A 78 -3.79 5.05 15.78
N ASN A 79 -3.01 5.37 14.75
CA ASN A 79 -3.49 5.67 13.41
C ASN A 79 -3.06 4.64 12.36
N THR A 80 -2.29 3.61 12.76
CA THR A 80 -1.69 2.64 11.83
C THR A 80 -1.88 1.21 12.30
N ILE A 81 -2.42 0.39 11.39
CA ILE A 81 -2.57 -1.05 11.56
C ILE A 81 -1.56 -1.73 10.64
N ARG A 82 -0.74 -2.62 11.20
CA ARG A 82 0.09 -3.55 10.42
C ARG A 82 -0.75 -4.78 10.09
N TRP A 83 -0.65 -5.24 8.87
CA TRP A 83 -1.38 -6.38 8.33
C TRP A 83 -0.35 -7.39 7.84
N ARG A 84 -0.33 -8.57 8.47
CA ARG A 84 0.59 -9.65 8.13
C ARG A 84 -0.17 -10.83 7.55
N SER A 85 0.45 -11.59 6.64
CA SER A 85 -0.14 -12.83 6.15
C SER A 85 0.89 -13.96 6.16
N LEU A 86 0.46 -15.17 6.50
CA LEU A 86 1.29 -16.36 6.31
C LEU A 86 1.40 -16.78 4.85
N SER A 87 0.46 -16.33 4.00
CA SER A 87 0.45 -16.64 2.56
C SER A 87 1.26 -15.63 1.73
N TYR A 88 1.49 -14.44 2.28
CA TYR A 88 2.30 -13.37 1.67
C TYR A 88 3.45 -13.02 2.61
N SER A 89 4.48 -13.87 2.63
CA SER A 89 5.64 -13.71 3.51
C SER A 89 6.71 -12.74 2.99
N GLU A 90 6.54 -12.25 1.76
CA GLU A 90 7.49 -11.37 1.05
C GLU A 90 7.35 -9.90 1.47
N TYR A 91 6.22 -9.51 2.07
CA TYR A 91 5.94 -8.14 2.48
C TYR A 91 4.91 -8.06 3.59
N ASP A 92 4.94 -6.98 4.36
CA ASP A 92 3.86 -6.58 5.24
C ASP A 92 3.11 -5.38 4.67
N VAL A 93 1.83 -5.25 5.03
CA VAL A 93 0.99 -4.12 4.65
C VAL A 93 0.73 -3.22 5.86
N TYR A 94 0.87 -1.92 5.68
CA TYR A 94 0.57 -0.91 6.68
C TYR A 94 -0.58 -0.05 6.17
N LEU A 95 -1.65 0.03 6.94
CA LEU A 95 -2.81 0.87 6.66
C LEU A 95 -2.85 2.00 7.69
N SER A 96 -2.60 3.22 7.25
CA SER A 96 -2.62 4.42 8.08
C SER A 96 -3.76 5.35 7.69
N VAL A 97 -4.48 5.90 8.66
CA VAL A 97 -5.54 6.89 8.45
C VAL A 97 -5.23 8.17 9.19
N TYR A 98 -5.28 9.29 8.47
CA TYR A 98 -5.05 10.63 9.02
C TYR A 98 -6.33 11.47 8.86
N PRO A 99 -7.23 11.47 9.85
CA PRO A 99 -8.52 12.16 9.76
C PRO A 99 -8.40 13.66 9.47
N ASP A 100 -7.43 14.32 10.11
CA ASP A 100 -7.19 15.78 9.96
C ASP A 100 -6.82 16.17 8.53
N LYS A 101 -6.13 15.27 7.82
CA LYS A 101 -5.71 15.46 6.42
C LYS A 101 -6.73 14.90 5.42
N LYS A 102 -7.73 14.15 5.89
CA LYS A 102 -8.61 13.32 5.08
C LYS A 102 -7.81 12.43 4.12
N GLU A 103 -6.87 11.67 4.68
CA GLU A 103 -5.93 10.86 3.92
C GLU A 103 -5.88 9.43 4.47
N ILE A 104 -5.82 8.46 3.57
CA ILE A 104 -5.50 7.06 3.86
C ILE A 104 -4.24 6.70 3.10
N ILE A 105 -3.30 6.05 3.77
CA ILE A 105 -2.06 5.54 3.17
C ILE A 105 -2.05 4.04 3.35
N MET A 106 -1.88 3.29 2.26
CA MET A 106 -1.63 1.86 2.32
C MET A 106 -0.26 1.55 1.72
N ALA A 107 0.66 1.07 2.54
CA ALA A 107 2.03 0.77 2.15
C ALA A 107 2.29 -0.74 2.23
N ALA A 108 2.75 -1.34 1.15
CA ALA A 108 3.35 -2.66 1.13
C ALA A 108 4.88 -2.49 1.22
N VAL A 109 5.49 -3.13 2.22
CA VAL A 109 6.92 -3.03 2.51
C VAL A 109 7.50 -4.43 2.47
N ALA A 110 8.46 -4.65 1.57
CA ALA A 110 9.14 -5.94 1.45
C ALA A 110 9.83 -6.33 2.77
N LEU A 111 9.80 -7.63 3.07
CA LEU A 111 10.51 -8.25 4.17
C LEU A 111 11.81 -8.86 3.62
N ASP A 112 12.93 -8.57 4.27
CA ASP A 112 14.24 -9.17 3.97
C ASP A 112 14.35 -10.63 4.47
#